data_AF-A0A2V8JYD4-F1
#
_entry.id   AF-A0A2V8JYD4-F1
#
_cell.length_a   1.000
_cell.length_b   1.000
_cell.length_c   1.000
_cell.angle_alpha   90.00
_cell.angle_beta   90.00
_cell.angle_gamma   90.00
#
_symmetry.space_group_name_H-M   'P 1'
#
loop_
_entity.id
_entity.type
_entity.pdbx_description
1 polymer ?
#
loop_
_entity_poly.entity_id
_entity_poly.type
_entity_poly.pdbx_seq_one_letter_code
_entity_poly.pdbx_strand_id
1 'polypeptide(L)'
;DRAPSAADRPLLKAVARGSVWENDARRNILAQYLTTAADRGSYRLADVLELLNLVERDKPADLADLLARIPQRQQALREQINIGSGSRPFFSEQVQALHGGGRDQRQQDDVRMSAKQNELAFLDRLQKLLAG
;
A
#
# COMPACT_ATOMS: atom_id res chain seq x y z
N ASP A 1 3.56 4.81 22.39
CA ASP A 1 3.43 3.37 22.10
C ASP A 1 2.03 3.03 21.65
N ARG A 2 1.85 2.64 20.39
CA ARG A 2 0.54 2.20 19.87
C ARG A 2 0.57 0.68 19.74
N ALA A 3 -0.15 -0.02 20.63
CA ALA A 3 -0.42 -1.44 20.51
C ALA A 3 -1.79 -1.66 19.82
N PRO A 4 -2.06 -2.85 19.26
CA PRO A 4 -3.37 -3.18 18.72
C PRO A 4 -4.46 -2.99 19.76
N SER A 5 -5.46 -2.15 19.46
CA SER A 5 -6.55 -1.90 20.40
C SER A 5 -7.53 -3.08 20.43
N ALA A 6 -8.33 -3.20 21.50
CA ALA A 6 -9.39 -4.20 21.56
C ALA A 6 -10.41 -4.05 20.41
N ALA A 7 -10.58 -2.83 19.89
CA ALA A 7 -11.47 -2.53 18.76
C ALA A 7 -10.95 -3.08 17.42
N ASP A 8 -9.63 -3.23 17.25
CA ASP A 8 -9.03 -3.74 16.02
C ASP A 8 -9.07 -5.28 15.94
N ARG A 9 -9.26 -5.96 17.08
CA ARG A 9 -9.19 -7.43 17.19
C ARG A 9 -10.12 -8.19 16.24
N PRO A 10 -11.39 -7.80 16.01
CA PRO A 10 -12.26 -8.50 15.08
C PRO A 10 -11.71 -8.47 13.65
N LEU A 11 -11.19 -7.32 13.23
CA LEU A 11 -10.64 -7.14 11.90
C LEU A 11 -9.31 -7.87 11.74
N LEU A 12 -8.42 -7.81 12.74
CA LEU A 12 -7.19 -8.59 12.74
C LEU A 12 -7.45 -10.09 12.65
N LYS A 13 -8.47 -10.60 13.35
CA LYS A 13 -8.90 -12.01 13.22
C LYS A 13 -9.39 -12.32 11.82
N ALA A 14 -10.13 -11.41 11.18
CA ALA A 14 -10.57 -11.60 9.80
C ALA A 14 -9.38 -11.64 8.83
N VAL A 15 -8.43 -10.71 8.96
CA VAL A 15 -7.18 -10.70 8.18
C VAL A 15 -6.44 -12.01 8.34
N ALA A 16 -6.18 -12.44 9.58
CA ALA A 16 -5.41 -13.65 9.87
C ALA A 16 -6.08 -14.96 9.39
N ARG A 17 -7.39 -14.93 9.09
CA ARG A 17 -8.15 -16.07 8.55
C ARG A 17 -8.12 -16.14 7.02
N GLY A 18 -7.57 -15.14 6.33
CA GLY A 18 -7.48 -15.14 4.87
C GLY A 18 -6.65 -16.31 4.33
N SER A 19 -7.09 -16.91 3.22
CA SER A 19 -6.40 -18.06 2.59
C SER A 19 -5.00 -17.72 2.06
N VAL A 20 -4.71 -16.43 1.86
CA VAL A 20 -3.36 -15.94 1.54
C VAL A 20 -2.33 -16.35 2.60
N TRP A 21 -2.77 -16.60 3.84
CA TRP A 21 -1.96 -17.03 4.97
C TRP A 21 -1.98 -18.55 5.21
N GLU A 22 -2.42 -19.38 4.26
CA GLU A 22 -2.35 -20.85 4.47
C GLU A 22 -0.92 -21.39 4.44
N ASN A 23 0.00 -20.68 3.81
CA ASN A 23 1.43 -21.01 3.78
C ASN A 23 2.13 -20.43 5.03
N ASP A 24 2.90 -21.26 5.73
CA ASP A 24 3.58 -20.87 6.98
C ASP A 24 4.57 -19.72 6.81
N ALA A 25 5.29 -19.65 5.69
CA ALA A 25 6.19 -18.55 5.41
C ALA A 25 5.43 -17.23 5.21
N ARG A 26 4.25 -17.26 4.58
CA ARG A 26 3.36 -16.08 4.48
C ARG A 26 2.74 -15.72 5.84
N ARG A 27 2.35 -16.69 6.67
CA ARG A 27 1.93 -16.43 8.06
C ARG A 27 3.03 -15.73 8.86
N ASN A 28 4.27 -16.15 8.67
CA ASN A 28 5.42 -15.56 9.35
C ASN A 28 5.60 -14.08 8.99
N ILE A 29 5.27 -13.66 7.76
CA ILE A 29 5.27 -12.23 7.38
C ILE A 29 4.29 -11.44 8.26
N LEU A 30 3.06 -11.90 8.40
CA LEU A 30 2.04 -11.23 9.22
C LEU A 30 2.44 -11.20 10.69
N ALA A 31 2.97 -12.31 11.21
CA ALA A 31 3.45 -12.40 12.59
C ALA A 31 4.61 -11.45 12.85
N GLN A 32 5.64 -11.45 12.00
CA GLN A 32 6.80 -10.56 12.11
C GLN A 32 6.38 -9.09 12.09
N TYR A 33 5.49 -8.72 11.16
CA TYR A 33 4.96 -7.37 11.08
C TYR A 33 4.25 -6.96 12.39
N LEU A 34 3.32 -7.78 12.89
CA LEU A 34 2.55 -7.43 14.08
C LEU A 34 3.43 -7.33 15.32
N THR A 35 4.40 -8.23 15.49
CA THR A 35 5.36 -8.21 16.60
C THR A 35 6.22 -6.95 16.53
N THR A 36 6.92 -6.71 15.41
CA THR A 36 7.82 -5.55 15.32
C THR A 36 7.07 -4.22 15.37
N ALA A 37 5.86 -4.14 14.81
CA ALA A 37 5.03 -2.93 14.87
C ALA A 37 4.48 -2.65 16.28
N ALA A 38 4.18 -3.70 17.06
CA ALA A 38 3.80 -3.55 18.45
C ALA A 38 5.00 -3.13 19.30
N ASP A 39 6.16 -3.78 19.13
CA ASP A 39 7.38 -3.50 19.89
C ASP A 39 7.92 -2.08 19.66
N ARG A 40 7.76 -1.55 18.44
CA ARG A 40 8.16 -0.17 18.09
C ARG A 40 7.05 0.87 18.31
N GLY A 41 5.88 0.45 18.78
CA GLY A 41 4.74 1.33 18.99
C GLY A 41 4.22 2.00 17.71
N SER A 42 4.52 1.44 16.55
CA SER A 42 4.22 1.99 15.22
C SER A 42 3.01 1.34 14.56
N TYR A 43 2.28 0.48 15.28
CA TYR A 43 1.10 -0.22 14.78
C TYR A 43 0.07 0.75 14.18
N ARG A 44 -0.40 0.41 12.98
CA ARG A 44 -1.53 1.05 12.30
C ARG A 44 -2.37 -0.01 11.64
N LEU A 45 -3.69 0.03 11.88
CA LEU A 45 -4.62 -0.89 11.24
C LEU A 45 -4.60 -0.74 9.70
N ALA A 46 -4.48 0.49 9.20
CA ALA A 46 -4.35 0.74 7.76
C ALA A 46 -3.16 -0.01 7.14
N ASP A 47 -2.01 -0.01 7.80
CA ASP A 47 -0.81 -0.69 7.32
C ASP A 47 -0.98 -2.23 7.33
N VAL A 48 -1.82 -2.79 8.21
CA VAL A 48 -2.19 -4.23 8.17
C VAL A 48 -3.02 -4.55 6.93
N LEU A 49 -3.97 -3.69 6.58
CA LEU A 49 -4.81 -3.88 5.40
C LEU A 49 -3.99 -3.73 4.11
N GLU A 50 -3.08 -2.76 4.07
CA GLU A 50 -2.13 -2.62 2.95
C GLU A 50 -1.20 -3.84 2.85
N LEU A 51 -0.75 -4.40 3.97
CA LEU A 51 0.04 -5.64 3.97
C LEU A 51 -0.78 -6.82 3.43
N LEU A 52 -2.05 -6.95 3.80
CA LEU A 52 -2.93 -7.97 3.25
C LEU A 52 -3.02 -7.84 1.72
N ASN A 53 -3.38 -6.64 1.23
CA ASN A 53 -3.48 -6.37 -0.21
C ASN A 53 -2.18 -6.67 -0.95
N LEU A 54 -1.04 -6.30 -0.35
CA LEU A 54 0.28 -6.54 -0.89
C LEU A 54 0.56 -8.04 -1.07
N VAL A 55 0.34 -8.84 -0.03
CA VAL A 55 0.60 -10.29 -0.05
C VAL A 55 -0.42 -11.01 -0.95
N GLU A 56 -1.68 -10.55 -1.02
CA GLU A 56 -2.68 -11.11 -1.93
C GLU A 56 -2.33 -10.89 -3.40
N ARG A 57 -1.87 -9.67 -3.74
CA ARG A 57 -1.48 -9.29 -5.10
C ARG A 57 -0.22 -10.02 -5.56
N ASP A 58 0.80 -10.07 -4.70
CA ASP A 58 2.14 -10.52 -5.12
C ASP A 58 2.41 -11.98 -4.80
N LYS A 59 1.68 -12.53 -3.82
CA LYS A 59 1.85 -13.89 -3.31
C LYS A 59 3.31 -14.26 -3.09
N PRO A 60 4.06 -13.47 -2.28
CA PRO A 60 5.46 -13.75 -2.01
C PRO A 60 5.62 -15.14 -1.39
N ALA A 61 6.70 -15.82 -1.71
CA ALA A 61 7.00 -17.13 -1.13
C ALA A 61 7.29 -17.02 0.38
N ASP A 62 8.03 -15.99 0.78
CA ASP A 62 8.45 -15.72 2.14
C ASP A 62 8.75 -14.23 2.37
N LEU A 63 9.26 -13.88 3.56
CA LEU A 63 9.62 -12.52 3.92
C LEU A 63 10.76 -11.95 3.05
N ALA A 64 11.75 -12.77 2.68
CA ALA A 64 12.88 -12.31 1.87
C ALA A 64 12.42 -11.98 0.44
N ASP A 65 11.56 -12.82 -0.15
CA ASP A 65 10.94 -12.57 -1.46
C ASP A 65 10.06 -11.31 -1.43
N LEU A 66 9.30 -11.08 -0.35
CA LEU A 66 8.55 -9.84 -0.17
C LEU A 66 9.50 -8.62 -0.16
N LEU A 67 10.54 -8.64 0.67
CA LEU A 67 11.49 -7.53 0.81
C LEU A 67 12.25 -7.26 -0.50
N ALA A 68 12.61 -8.30 -1.26
CA ALA A 68 13.31 -8.17 -2.53
C ALA A 68 12.47 -7.45 -3.61
N ARG A 69 11.14 -7.54 -3.53
CA ARG A 69 10.21 -6.93 -4.50
C ARG A 69 9.89 -5.46 -4.19
N ILE A 70 10.04 -5.03 -2.93
CA ILE A 70 9.70 -3.67 -2.50
C ILE A 70 10.45 -2.60 -3.33
N PRO A 71 11.78 -2.67 -3.53
CA PRO A 71 12.52 -1.62 -4.24
C PRO A 71 12.01 -1.38 -5.67
N GLN A 72 11.78 -2.45 -6.44
CA GLN A 72 11.28 -2.35 -7.81
C GLN A 72 9.89 -1.72 -7.86
N ARG A 73 9.01 -2.09 -6.91
CA ARG A 73 7.69 -1.47 -6.81
C ARG A 73 7.75 -0.01 -6.44
N GLN A 74 8.56 0.36 -5.46
CA GLN A 74 8.73 1.77 -5.07
C GLN A 74 9.20 2.61 -6.26
N GLN A 75 10.13 2.07 -7.07
CA GLN A 75 10.58 2.74 -8.29
C GLN A 75 9.44 2.90 -9.30
N ALA A 76 8.68 1.84 -9.59
CA ALA A 76 7.54 1.91 -10.50
C ALA A 76 6.46 2.90 -10.03
N LEU A 77 6.18 2.98 -8.72
CA LEU A 77 5.24 3.95 -8.15
C LEU A 77 5.77 5.39 -8.27
N ARG A 78 7.06 5.62 -8.02
CA ARG A 78 7.70 6.94 -8.20
C ARG A 78 7.61 7.41 -9.65
N GLU A 79 7.90 6.53 -10.61
CA GLU A 79 7.78 6.84 -12.03
C GLU A 79 6.32 7.19 -12.40
N GLN A 80 5.35 6.40 -11.92
CA GLN A 80 3.93 6.67 -12.16
C GLN A 80 3.44 7.98 -11.52
N ILE A 81 3.95 8.34 -10.34
CA ILE A 81 3.64 9.62 -9.69
C ILE A 81 4.25 10.76 -10.50
N ASN A 82 5.51 10.64 -10.92
CA ASN A 82 6.18 11.66 -11.71
C ASN A 82 5.49 11.89 -13.06
N ILE A 83 5.13 10.82 -13.77
CA ILE A 83 4.40 10.89 -15.05
C ILE A 83 2.99 11.47 -14.84
N GLY A 84 2.29 11.09 -13.76
CA GLY A 84 0.96 11.62 -13.44
C GLY A 84 0.97 13.09 -13.02
N SER A 85 2.08 13.58 -12.43
CA SER A 85 2.28 14.99 -12.07
C SER A 85 2.75 15.87 -13.22
N GLY A 86 3.25 15.26 -14.31
CA GLY A 86 3.61 15.98 -15.52
C GLY A 86 2.35 16.32 -16.31
N SER A 87 2.04 17.62 -16.43
CA SER A 87 1.02 18.13 -17.35
C SER A 87 1.16 17.45 -18.71
N ARG A 88 0.17 16.65 -19.13
CA ARG A 88 0.11 16.11 -20.49
C ARG A 88 0.17 17.30 -21.48
N PRO A 89 1.22 17.48 -22.31
CA PRO A 89 1.41 18.74 -23.02
C PRO A 89 0.51 18.99 -24.23
N PHE A 90 -0.47 18.12 -24.55
CA PHE A 90 -1.06 18.16 -25.89
C PHE A 90 -2.59 18.24 -26.01
N PHE A 91 -3.39 18.10 -24.95
CA PHE A 91 -4.85 18.09 -25.13
C PHE A 91 -5.59 18.52 -23.88
N SER A 92 -5.94 19.81 -23.71
CA SER A 92 -7.07 20.17 -22.82
C SER A 92 -7.56 21.62 -22.82
N GLU A 93 -7.04 22.56 -23.59
CA GLU A 93 -7.69 23.90 -23.63
C GLU A 93 -8.77 24.00 -24.72
N GLN A 94 -8.59 23.36 -25.88
CA GLN A 94 -9.56 23.48 -26.99
C GLN A 94 -10.76 22.52 -26.95
N VAL A 95 -10.67 21.39 -26.21
CA VAL A 95 -11.77 20.41 -26.12
C VAL A 95 -12.66 20.63 -24.88
N GLN A 96 -12.12 21.28 -23.85
CA GLN A 96 -12.85 21.55 -22.59
C GLN A 96 -13.93 22.64 -22.74
N ALA A 97 -13.87 23.44 -23.80
CA ALA A 97 -14.89 24.43 -24.14
C ALA A 97 -16.16 23.83 -24.78
N LEU A 98 -16.10 22.60 -25.32
CA LEU A 98 -17.21 21.99 -26.08
C LEU A 98 -17.99 20.92 -25.30
N HIS A 99 -17.41 20.32 -24.26
CA HIS A 99 -18.09 19.31 -23.44
C HIS A 99 -17.77 19.51 -21.96
N GLY A 100 -18.76 19.96 -21.19
CA GLY A 100 -18.66 20.24 -19.74
C GLY A 100 -18.46 19.03 -18.83
N GLY A 101 -17.54 18.12 -19.18
CA GLY A 101 -17.22 16.89 -18.42
C GLY A 101 -15.91 16.95 -17.62
N GLY A 102 -15.21 18.09 -17.59
CA GLY A 102 -13.86 18.17 -17.01
C GLY A 102 -13.77 18.19 -15.47
N ARG A 103 -14.88 18.29 -14.73
CA ARG A 103 -14.86 18.28 -13.25
C ARG A 103 -14.62 16.88 -12.69
N ASP A 104 -15.26 15.86 -13.24
CA ASP A 104 -15.22 14.49 -12.67
C ASP A 104 -13.87 13.79 -12.90
N GLN A 105 -13.17 14.11 -14.00
CA GLN A 105 -11.87 13.51 -14.31
C GLN A 105 -10.76 13.97 -13.36
N ARG A 106 -10.74 15.27 -12.99
CA ARG A 106 -9.73 15.82 -12.07
C ARG A 106 -9.81 15.17 -10.70
N GLN A 107 -11.03 15.03 -10.15
CA GLN A 107 -11.23 14.40 -8.84
C GLN A 107 -10.82 12.92 -8.83
N GLN A 108 -11.06 12.18 -9.92
CA GLN A 108 -10.61 10.78 -10.02
C GLN A 108 -9.08 10.66 -10.08
N ASP A 109 -8.41 11.57 -10.80
CA ASP A 109 -6.95 11.58 -10.90
C ASP A 109 -6.30 11.95 -9.55
N ASP A 110 -6.86 12.91 -8.80
CA ASP A 110 -6.38 13.28 -7.46
C ASP A 110 -6.49 12.11 -6.47
N VAL A 111 -7.59 11.35 -6.50
CA VAL A 111 -7.78 10.16 -5.65
C VAL A 111 -6.77 9.07 -6.01
N ARG A 112 -6.54 8.82 -7.31
CA ARG A 112 -5.56 7.84 -7.78
C ARG A 112 -4.14 8.22 -7.40
N MET A 113 -3.81 9.50 -7.51
CA MET A 113 -2.49 10.02 -7.12
C MET A 113 -2.26 9.89 -5.60
N SER A 114 -3.28 10.24 -4.81
CA SER A 114 -3.23 10.08 -3.36
C SER A 114 -3.06 8.62 -2.94
N ALA A 115 -3.74 7.68 -3.62
CA ALA A 115 -3.58 6.25 -3.37
C ALA A 115 -2.14 5.76 -3.64
N LYS A 116 -1.53 6.17 -4.76
CA LYS A 116 -0.14 5.81 -5.09
C LYS A 116 0.86 6.36 -4.08
N GLN A 117 0.66 7.59 -3.62
CA GLN A 117 1.51 8.20 -2.59
C GLN A 117 1.39 7.46 -1.25
N ASN A 118 0.17 7.08 -0.87
CA ASN A 118 -0.08 6.28 0.33
C ASN A 118 0.58 4.91 0.25
N GLU A 119 0.47 4.22 -0.89
CA GLU A 119 1.14 2.93 -1.13
C GLU A 119 2.67 3.07 -1.03
N LEU A 120 3.25 4.10 -1.66
CA LEU A 120 4.68 4.37 -1.58
C LEU A 120 5.14 4.60 -0.12
N ALA A 121 4.39 5.41 0.63
CA ALA A 121 4.68 5.68 2.04
C ALA A 121 4.54 4.44 2.91
N PHE A 122 3.55 3.57 2.63
CA PHE A 122 3.39 2.29 3.29
C PHE A 122 4.58 1.36 3.02
N LEU A 123 5.01 1.22 1.77
CA LEU A 123 6.15 0.37 1.41
C LEU A 123 7.45 0.82 2.08
N ASP A 124 7.68 2.13 2.18
CA ASP A 124 8.84 2.68 2.91
C ASP A 124 8.80 2.34 4.41
N ARG A 125 7.63 2.47 5.06
CA ARG A 125 7.45 2.05 6.46
C ARG A 125 7.65 0.56 6.63
N LEU A 126 7.05 -0.25 5.76
CA LEU A 126 7.11 -1.71 5.80
C LEU A 126 8.56 -2.20 5.71
N GLN A 127 9.33 -1.65 4.75
CA GLN A 127 10.73 -2.01 4.57
C GLN A 127 11.57 -1.65 5.81
N LYS A 128 11.41 -0.44 6.35
CA LYS A 128 12.13 -0.01 7.59
C LYS A 128 11.76 -0.85 8.81
N LEU A 129 10.52 -1.34 8.85
CA LEU A 129 10.01 -2.12 9.96
C LEU A 129 10.46 -3.58 9.91
N LEU A 130 10.56 -4.17 8.72
CA LEU A 130 10.89 -5.60 8.55
C LEU A 130 12.36 -5.87 8.23
N ALA A 131 13.12 -4.89 7.73
CA ALA A 131 14.53 -5.06 7.38
C ALA A 131 15.52 -4.61 8.47
N GLY A 132 15.05 -4.02 9.56
CA GLY A 132 15.86 -3.61 10.70
C GLY A 132 15.39 -4.29 11.97
#